data_AF-A0AAN6QA73-F1
#
_entry.id   AF-A0AAN6QA73-F1
#
_cell.length_a   1.000
_cell.length_b   1.000
_cell.length_c   1.000
_cell.angle_alpha   90.00
_cell.angle_beta   90.00
_cell.angle_gamma   90.00
#
_symmetry.space_group_name_H-M   'P 1'
#
loop_
_entity.id
_entity.type
_entity.pdbx_description
1 polymer ?
#
loop_
_entity_poly.entity_id
_entity_poly.type
_entity_poly.pdbx_seq_one_letter_code
_entity_poly.pdbx_strand_id
1 'polypeptide(L)'
;MAFNFNWSPLTADAGFYKRARDLLTTALNKSPKPPIIVDDIIVTEFNLGSVPPDLEILEIGDLAEDRFRGIFKMCYSGDAFLTLKTRVQSCCSPRRWNVGWASARLRLTLLLGREICSP
;
A
#
# COMPACT_ATOMS: atom_id res chain seq x y z
N MET A 1 -19.72 5.39 -19.38
CA MET A 1 -19.04 6.71 -19.45
C MET A 1 -17.87 6.69 -18.48
N ALA A 2 -16.71 7.25 -18.85
CA ALA A 2 -15.50 7.26 -18.01
C ALA A 2 -15.16 8.71 -17.60
N PHE A 3 -14.84 8.94 -16.32
CA PHE A 3 -14.28 10.21 -15.86
C PHE A 3 -12.81 10.31 -16.29
N ASN A 4 -12.39 11.46 -16.83
CA ASN A 4 -10.98 11.72 -17.10
C ASN A 4 -10.28 12.12 -15.79
N PHE A 5 -9.53 11.18 -15.21
CA PHE A 5 -8.72 11.41 -14.03
C PHE A 5 -7.32 11.86 -14.43
N ASN A 6 -6.92 13.06 -14.03
CA ASN A 6 -5.58 13.58 -14.32
C ASN A 6 -4.54 12.94 -13.39
N TRP A 7 -3.79 11.96 -13.91
CA TRP A 7 -2.79 11.21 -13.17
C TRP A 7 -1.49 12.00 -12.91
N SER A 8 -1.04 12.75 -13.91
CA SER A 8 0.24 13.47 -13.92
C SER A 8 0.48 14.43 -12.75
N PRO A 9 -0.48 15.26 -12.29
CA PRO A 9 -0.23 16.15 -11.14
C PRO A 9 -0.07 15.39 -9.82
N LEU A 10 -0.67 14.21 -9.67
CA LEU A 10 -0.56 13.41 -8.45
C LEU A 10 0.77 12.65 -8.38
N THR A 11 1.32 12.23 -9.51
CA THR A 11 2.61 11.54 -9.58
C THR A 11 3.81 12.47 -9.57
N ALA A 12 3.61 13.78 -9.77
CA ALA A 12 4.67 14.78 -9.76
C ALA A 12 4.86 15.49 -8.40
N ASP A 13 3.88 15.41 -7.49
CA ASP A 13 3.94 16.13 -6.21
C ASP A 13 4.78 15.40 -5.15
N ALA A 14 6.00 15.89 -4.91
CA ALA A 14 6.88 15.39 -3.86
C ALA A 14 6.27 15.49 -2.44
N GLY A 15 5.39 16.48 -2.21
CA GLY A 15 4.69 16.66 -0.95
C GLY A 15 3.73 15.51 -0.65
N PHE A 16 2.97 15.08 -1.67
CA PHE A 16 2.11 13.90 -1.60
C PHE A 16 2.90 12.64 -1.24
N TYR A 17 4.02 12.35 -1.92
CA TYR A 17 4.83 11.16 -1.62
C TYR A 17 5.39 11.15 -0.19
N LYS A 18 5.76 12.31 0.37
CA LYS A 18 6.21 12.39 1.76
C LYS A 18 5.07 12.05 2.72
N ARG A 19 3.93 12.72 2.58
CA ARG A 19 2.74 12.50 3.43
C ARG A 19 2.21 11.08 3.32
N ALA A 20 2.14 10.53 2.11
CA ALA A 20 1.68 9.15 1.87
C ALA A 20 2.59 8.13 2.56
N ARG A 21 3.92 8.31 2.50
CA ARG A 21 4.87 7.46 3.23
C ARG A 21 4.67 7.54 4.73
N ASP A 22 4.54 8.73 5.29
CA ASP A 22 4.34 8.92 6.74
C ASP A 22 3.02 8.28 7.21
N LEU A 23 1.93 8.45 6.45
CA LEU A 23 0.64 7.83 6.73
C LEU A 23 0.70 6.30 6.62
N LEU A 24 1.35 5.76 5.58
CA LEU A 24 1.53 4.32 5.41
C LEU A 24 2.36 3.72 6.54
N THR A 25 3.48 4.35 6.89
CA THR A 25 4.31 3.93 8.03
C THR A 25 3.52 3.97 9.34
N THR A 26 2.73 5.01 9.57
CA THR A 26 1.89 5.11 10.77
C THR A 26 0.81 4.02 10.79
N ALA A 27 0.13 3.80 9.67
CA ALA A 27 -0.93 2.80 9.55
C ALA A 27 -0.41 1.38 9.75
N LEU A 28 0.76 1.05 9.17
CA LEU A 28 1.39 -0.27 9.29
C LEU A 28 1.88 -0.58 10.71
N ASN A 29 2.30 0.45 11.46
CA ASN A 29 2.75 0.27 12.84
C ASN A 29 1.61 0.42 13.89
N LYS A 30 0.39 0.78 13.47
CA LYS A 30 -0.77 0.93 14.37
C LYS A 30 -1.35 -0.42 14.80
N SER A 31 -1.25 -1.45 13.96
CA SER A 31 -1.74 -2.80 14.27
C SER A 31 -0.76 -3.55 15.19
N PRO A 32 -1.24 -4.40 16.12
CA PRO A 32 -0.36 -5.26 16.91
C PRO A 32 0.46 -6.14 15.97
N LYS A 33 1.78 -5.98 16.02
CA LYS A 33 2.69 -6.70 15.14
C LYS A 33 2.78 -8.17 15.57
N PRO A 34 2.74 -9.12 14.63
CA PRO A 34 3.02 -10.51 14.94
C PRO A 34 4.40 -10.65 15.60
N PRO A 35 4.62 -11.63 16.50
CA PRO A 35 5.89 -11.82 17.22
C PRO A 35 7.11 -12.11 16.32
N ILE A 36 6.88 -12.33 15.02
CA ILE A 36 7.90 -12.53 14.00
C ILE A 36 8.54 -11.18 13.56
N ILE A 37 7.81 -10.08 13.69
CA ILE A 37 8.26 -8.73 13.32
C ILE A 37 8.75 -8.02 14.57
N VAL A 38 10.03 -7.63 14.56
CA VAL A 38 10.76 -7.20 15.75
C VAL A 38 10.83 -5.68 15.86
N ASP A 39 10.95 -5.02 14.71
CA ASP A 39 11.12 -3.57 14.61
C ASP A 39 9.95 -2.91 13.87
N ASP A 40 10.03 -1.59 13.71
CA ASP A 40 9.12 -0.80 12.91
C ASP A 40 9.20 -1.12 11.41
N ILE A 41 8.02 -1.16 10.79
CA ILE A 41 7.89 -1.31 9.35
C ILE A 41 8.08 0.07 8.73
N ILE A 42 9.14 0.23 7.95
CA ILE A 42 9.52 1.50 7.33
C ILE A 42 9.24 1.43 5.83
N VAL A 43 8.59 2.46 5.31
CA VAL A 43 8.36 2.62 3.87
C VAL A 43 9.59 3.30 3.28
N THR A 44 10.32 2.59 2.43
CA THR A 44 11.55 3.11 1.79
C THR A 44 11.29 3.77 0.45
N GLU A 45 10.48 3.13 -0.39
CA GLU A 45 10.13 3.62 -1.71
C GLU A 45 8.63 3.49 -1.92
N PHE A 46 8.03 4.51 -2.52
CA PHE A 46 6.62 4.52 -2.87
C PHE A 46 6.47 5.16 -4.25
N ASN A 47 5.86 4.43 -5.17
CA ASN A 47 5.54 4.92 -6.50
C ASN A 47 4.11 4.50 -6.88
N LEU A 48 3.32 5.47 -7.33
CA LEU A 48 1.96 5.27 -7.81
C LEU A 48 1.90 4.62 -9.20
N GLY A 49 3.01 4.58 -9.94
CA GLY A 49 3.05 4.07 -11.31
C GLY A 49 2.72 5.14 -12.35
N SER A 50 2.87 4.78 -13.62
CA SER A 50 2.63 5.68 -14.76
C SER A 50 1.22 5.53 -15.33
N VAL A 51 0.56 4.41 -15.04
CA VAL A 51 -0.76 4.07 -15.57
C VAL A 51 -1.85 4.47 -14.57
N PRO A 52 -2.85 5.29 -14.97
CA PRO A 52 -3.98 5.61 -14.12
C PRO A 52 -4.92 4.42 -13.91
N PRO A 53 -5.66 4.39 -12.80
CA PRO A 53 -6.78 3.47 -12.59
C PRO A 53 -7.96 3.81 -13.52
N ASP A 54 -8.71 2.78 -13.91
CA ASP A 54 -10.03 2.93 -14.50
C ASP A 54 -11.06 3.23 -13.40
N LEU A 55 -11.87 4.27 -13.60
CA LEU A 55 -12.95 4.66 -12.69
C LEU A 55 -14.30 4.48 -13.39
N GLU A 56 -15.10 3.58 -12.85
CA GLU A 56 -16.47 3.33 -13.29
C GLU A 56 -17.44 3.85 -12.22
N ILE A 57 -18.43 4.64 -12.65
CA ILE A 57 -19.48 5.12 -11.76
C ILE A 57 -20.54 4.03 -11.65
N LEU A 58 -20.74 3.51 -10.45
CA LEU A 58 -21.82 2.55 -10.21
C LEU A 58 -23.11 3.27 -9.88
N GLU A 59 -23.06 4.21 -8.95
CA GLU A 59 -24.24 4.91 -8.45
C GLU A 59 -23.87 6.36 -8.08
N ILE A 60 -24.71 7.29 -8.49
CA ILE A 60 -24.64 8.69 -8.05
C ILE A 60 -25.85 8.90 -7.14
N GLY A 61 -25.58 9.14 -5.86
CA GLY A 61 -26.61 9.35 -4.85
C GLY A 61 -27.12 10.78 -4.86
N ASP A 62 -26.41 11.68 -4.18
CA ASP A 62 -26.81 13.09 -4.04
C ASP A 62 -25.76 13.98 -4.73
N LEU A 63 -26.23 14.85 -5.62
CA LEU A 63 -25.44 15.84 -6.34
C LEU A 63 -26.00 17.22 -6.00
N ALA A 64 -25.41 17.86 -5.00
CA ALA A 64 -25.63 19.26 -4.65
C ALA A 64 -24.38 20.09 -5.01
N GLU A 65 -24.52 21.42 -5.13
CA GLU A 65 -23.39 22.33 -5.45
C GLU A 65 -22.18 22.11 -4.51
N ASP A 66 -22.42 21.75 -3.25
CA ASP A 66 -21.37 21.59 -2.24
C ASP A 66 -21.03 20.13 -1.91
N ARG A 67 -21.82 19.17 -2.42
CA ARG A 67 -21.72 17.76 -1.98
C ARG A 67 -21.96 16.82 -3.14
N PHE A 68 -20.97 15.99 -3.37
CA PHE A 68 -21.05 14.88 -4.30
C PHE A 68 -20.94 13.57 -3.54
N ARG A 69 -22.00 12.77 -3.58
CA ARG A 69 -22.01 11.41 -3.02
C ARG A 69 -22.20 10.43 -4.16
N GLY A 70 -21.13 9.74 -4.52
CA GLY A 70 -21.18 8.67 -5.51
C GLY A 70 -20.38 7.46 -5.05
N ILE A 71 -20.75 6.30 -5.56
CA ILE A 71 -20.00 5.05 -5.44
C ILE A 71 -19.25 4.84 -6.75
N PHE A 72 -17.93 4.82 -6.65
CA PHE A 72 -17.04 4.58 -7.78
C PHE A 72 -16.38 3.23 -7.60
N LYS A 73 -16.41 2.43 -8.66
CA LYS A 73 -15.58 1.25 -8.79
C LYS A 73 -14.25 1.68 -9.40
N MET A 74 -13.19 1.51 -8.63
CA MET A 74 -11.83 1.80 -9.05
C MET A 74 -11.13 0.48 -9.38
N CYS A 75 -10.69 0.33 -10.62
CA CYS A 75 -9.89 -0.79 -11.07
C CYS A 75 -8.47 -0.29 -11.33
N TYR A 76 -7.52 -0.66 -10.47
CA TYR A 76 -6.12 -0.33 -10.67
C TYR A 76 -5.39 -1.52 -11.30
N SER A 77 -5.01 -1.38 -12.56
CA SER A 77 -4.23 -2.36 -13.35
C SER A 77 -2.81 -1.84 -13.68
N GLY A 78 -2.35 -0.83 -12.93
CA GLY A 78 -1.08 -0.16 -13.18
C GLY A 78 0.14 -0.80 -12.49
N ASP A 79 1.24 -0.06 -12.51
CA ASP A 79 2.58 -0.46 -12.12
C ASP A 79 3.04 0.09 -10.75
N ALA A 80 2.10 0.49 -9.89
CA ALA A 80 2.40 0.96 -8.54
C ALA A 80 3.20 -0.07 -7.75
N PHE A 81 4.20 0.42 -7.03
CA PHE A 81 5.00 -0.39 -6.14
C PHE A 81 5.32 0.33 -4.83
N LEU A 82 5.42 -0.48 -3.78
CA LEU A 82 5.78 -0.06 -2.44
C LEU A 82 6.89 -0.97 -1.94
N THR A 83 8.01 -0.39 -1.53
CA THR A 83 9.13 -1.12 -0.93
C THR A 83 9.13 -0.91 0.57
N LEU A 84 8.85 -1.97 1.31
CA LEU A 84 8.85 -1.99 2.76
C LEU A 84 10.12 -2.67 3.29
N LYS A 85 10.68 -2.12 4.36
CA LYS A 85 11.74 -2.76 5.13
C LYS A 85 11.28 -2.97 6.56
N THR A 86 11.55 -4.17 7.07
CA THR A 86 11.31 -4.50 8.46
C THR A 86 12.36 -5.49 8.97
N ARG A 87 12.59 -5.52 10.28
CA ARG A 87 13.43 -6.56 10.88
C ARG A 87 12.58 -7.73 11.31
N VAL A 88 13.02 -8.91 10.91
CA VAL A 88 12.34 -10.16 11.19
C VAL A 88 13.23 -11.00 12.09
N GLN A 89 12.64 -11.54 13.15
CA GLN A 89 13.24 -12.62 13.93
C GLN A 89 12.63 -13.92 13.45
N SER A 90 13.45 -14.75 12.84
CA SER A 90 13.08 -16.14 12.55
C SER A 90 13.39 -16.98 13.79
N CYS A 91 12.35 -17.47 14.47
CA CYS A 91 12.45 -18.39 15.61
C CYS A 91 12.81 -19.83 15.18
N CYS A 92 13.54 -20.01 14.06
CA CYS A 92 13.89 -21.35 13.62
C CYS A 92 15.12 -21.88 14.40
N SER A 93 14.81 -22.59 15.49
CA SER A 93 15.63 -23.55 16.24
C SER A 93 16.39 -23.06 17.51
N PRO A 94 16.64 -23.97 18.50
CA PRO A 94 16.95 -23.62 19.89
C PRO A 94 18.37 -23.11 20.17
N ARG A 95 19.22 -22.96 19.16
CA ARG A 95 20.61 -22.52 19.36
C ARG A 95 21.02 -21.60 18.22
N ARG A 96 21.26 -20.32 18.56
CA ARG A 96 21.85 -19.24 17.74
C ARG A 96 20.84 -18.30 17.09
N TRP A 97 20.67 -17.16 17.75
CA TRP A 97 19.90 -16.01 17.28
C TRP A 97 20.62 -15.30 16.13
N ASN A 98 20.06 -15.33 14.92
CA ASN A 98 20.44 -14.42 13.84
C ASN A 98 19.28 -13.47 13.57
N VAL A 99 19.46 -12.18 13.89
CA VAL A 99 18.53 -11.11 13.50
C VAL A 99 18.92 -10.65 12.10
N GLY A 100 17.97 -10.68 11.16
CA GLY A 100 18.20 -10.34 9.75
C GLY A 100 17.25 -9.26 9.23
N TRP A 101 17.67 -8.54 8.20
CA TRP A 101 16.82 -7.59 7.48
C TRP A 101 15.97 -8.32 6.44
N ALA A 102 14.66 -8.10 6.46
CA ALA A 102 13.76 -8.54 5.40
C ALA A 102 13.30 -7.32 4.57
N SER A 103 13.44 -7.41 3.25
CA SER A 103 12.94 -6.40 2.31
C SER A 103 11.85 -7.03 1.45
N ALA A 104 10.65 -6.46 1.50
CA ALA A 104 9.52 -6.91 0.71
C ALA A 104 9.14 -5.80 -0.28
N ARG A 105 9.15 -6.13 -1.58
CA ARG A 105 8.64 -5.25 -2.62
C ARG A 105 7.23 -5.68 -2.97
N LEU A 106 6.24 -4.97 -2.42
CA LEU A 106 4.85 -5.19 -2.75
C LEU A 106 4.58 -4.52 -4.10
N ARG A 107 4.40 -5.32 -5.14
CA ARG A 107 3.61 -4.87 -6.29
C ARG A 107 2.17 -4.76 -5.81
N LEU A 108 1.50 -3.67 -6.14
CA LEU A 108 0.11 -3.43 -5.76
C LEU A 108 -0.86 -4.32 -6.59
N THR A 109 -0.55 -5.61 -6.69
CA THR A 109 -1.49 -6.64 -7.14
C THR A 109 -2.26 -7.04 -5.90
N LEU A 110 -3.56 -6.73 -5.84
CA LEU A 110 -4.48 -7.22 -4.81
C LEU A 110 -4.53 -8.76 -4.86
N LEU A 111 -3.53 -9.41 -4.29
CA LEU A 111 -3.53 -10.84 -3.99
C LEU A 111 -3.99 -10.98 -2.55
N LEU A 112 -5.30 -11.07 -2.40
CA LEU A 112 -5.92 -11.68 -1.24
C LEU A 112 -5.37 -13.10 -1.13
N GLY A 113 -4.55 -13.33 -0.10
CA GLY A 113 -4.10 -14.66 0.32
C GLY A 113 -3.03 -15.28 -0.58
N ARG A 114 -1.88 -15.58 0.01
CA ARG A 114 -1.33 -16.95 0.02
C ARG A 114 -0.11 -17.05 0.94
N GLU A 115 -0.29 -17.95 1.92
CA GLU A 115 0.69 -18.93 2.40
C GLU A 115 2.03 -18.39 2.89
N ILE A 116 2.05 -17.96 4.15
CA ILE A 116 3.25 -18.04 4.99
C ILE A 116 3.26 -19.45 5.58
N CYS A 117 4.24 -20.24 5.11
CA CYS A 117 4.86 -21.41 5.72
C CYS A 117 4.04 -22.20 6.76
N SER A 118 3.72 -23.45 6.43
CA SER A 118 3.54 -24.53 7.40
C SER A 118 4.45 -25.70 6.98
N PRO A 119 4.97 -26.49 7.95
CA PRO A 119 6.18 -27.30 7.82
C PRO A 119 6.11 -28.44 6.82
#